data_AF-A0A8B9J043-F1
#
_entry.id   AF-A0A8B9J043-F1
#
_cell.length_a   1.000
_cell.length_b   1.000
_cell.length_c   1.000
_cell.angle_alpha   90.00
_cell.angle_beta   90.00
_cell.angle_gamma   90.00
#
_symmetry.space_group_name_H-M   'P 1'
#
loop_
_entity.id
_entity.type
_entity.pdbx_description
1 polymer ?
#
loop_
_entity_poly.entity_id
_entity_poly.type
_entity_poly.pdbx_seq_one_letter_code
_entity_poly.pdbx_strand_id
1 'polypeptide(L)'
;MDGGELGWMGVPAVPRADRGRMLHVPLCREDCEQWWEDCRDALTCKDNWHKGWNWTSGTNRCPRGSQCRPFAAVFGSAAALCERVWSHSYRYSALGRDSGRCIRLWWDPAEGNPNAAVARFYARGAAPPRPSRPPVPAVMGLLLPALWGAL
;
A
#
# COMPACT_ATOMS: atom_id res chain seq x y z
N MET A 1 -27.97 0.93 -16.11
CA MET A 1 -26.68 1.63 -15.87
C MET A 1 -26.95 2.61 -14.76
N ASP A 2 -26.83 2.16 -13.52
CA ASP A 2 -26.78 3.02 -12.34
C ASP A 2 -25.39 2.82 -11.78
N GLY A 3 -24.52 3.76 -12.10
CA GLY A 3 -23.12 3.73 -11.70
C GLY A 3 -22.99 3.94 -10.20
N GLY A 4 -22.04 3.23 -9.59
CA GLY A 4 -21.43 3.72 -8.35
C GLY A 4 -21.21 2.76 -7.20
N GLU A 5 -21.07 1.45 -7.42
CA GLU A 5 -20.46 0.57 -6.41
C GLU A 5 -19.38 -0.28 -7.04
N LEU A 6 -18.10 0.06 -6.79
CA LEU A 6 -17.02 -0.91 -6.92
C LEU A 6 -17.09 -1.83 -5.68
N GLY A 7 -18.05 -2.75 -5.74
CA GLY A 7 -18.57 -3.59 -4.65
C GLY A 7 -17.64 -4.66 -4.06
N TRP A 8 -16.34 -4.39 -3.95
CA TRP A 8 -15.43 -5.32 -3.27
C TRP A 8 -14.93 -4.79 -1.92
N MET A 9 -14.99 -3.47 -1.69
CA MET A 9 -14.46 -2.86 -0.45
C MET A 9 -15.35 -1.74 0.10
N GLY A 10 -16.58 -1.56 -0.39
CA GLY A 10 -17.54 -0.59 0.16
C GLY A 10 -17.06 0.88 0.20
N VAL A 11 -15.96 1.23 -0.47
CA VAL A 11 -15.44 2.60 -0.48
C VAL A 11 -16.10 3.38 -1.61
N PRO A 12 -16.77 4.52 -1.34
CA PRO A 12 -17.27 5.40 -2.40
C PRO A 12 -16.13 5.85 -3.32
N ALA A 13 -16.41 6.02 -4.61
CA ALA A 13 -15.40 6.43 -5.59
C ALA A 13 -14.64 7.68 -5.13
N VAL A 14 -13.33 7.53 -4.87
CA VAL A 14 -12.46 8.64 -4.49
C VAL A 14 -12.08 9.42 -5.77
N PRO A 15 -12.03 10.77 -5.77
CA PRO A 15 -11.78 11.56 -6.98
C PRO A 15 -10.42 11.35 -7.67
N ARG A 16 -9.53 10.56 -7.08
CA ARG A 16 -8.23 10.18 -7.66
C ARG A 16 -8.28 8.83 -8.38
N ALA A 17 -9.45 8.45 -8.87
CA ALA A 17 -9.59 7.29 -9.73
C ALA A 17 -9.04 7.64 -11.13
N ASP A 18 -7.86 7.12 -11.48
CA ASP A 18 -7.30 7.26 -12.83
C ASP A 18 -7.89 6.15 -13.70
N ARG A 19 -8.65 6.52 -14.74
CA ARG A 19 -9.30 5.58 -15.69
C ARG A 19 -10.08 4.45 -14.99
N GLY A 20 -10.74 4.75 -13.88
CA GLY A 20 -11.54 3.78 -13.11
C GLY A 20 -10.76 2.94 -12.10
N ARG A 21 -9.45 3.15 -11.93
CA ARG A 21 -8.63 2.48 -10.91
C ARG A 21 -8.33 3.40 -9.73
N MET A 22 -8.48 2.89 -8.52
CA MET A 22 -8.06 3.56 -7.30
C MET A 22 -6.53 3.63 -7.24
N LEU A 23 -5.96 4.82 -6.97
CA LEU A 23 -4.52 5.01 -6.79
C LEU A 23 -4.25 5.80 -5.51
N HIS A 24 -3.22 5.36 -4.78
CA HIS A 24 -2.72 6.00 -3.57
C HIS A 24 -3.82 6.24 -2.51
N VAL A 25 -4.76 5.32 -2.38
CA VAL A 25 -5.79 5.37 -1.35
C VAL A 25 -5.09 5.23 0.01
N PRO A 26 -5.26 6.20 0.95
CA PRO A 26 -4.55 6.18 2.23
C PRO A 26 -5.15 5.09 3.12
N LEU A 27 -4.54 3.91 3.16
CA LEU A 27 -4.98 2.79 3.98
C LEU A 27 -4.58 3.03 5.44
N CYS A 28 -5.49 2.83 6.38
CA CYS A 28 -5.20 2.98 7.80
C CYS A 28 -4.07 2.04 8.24
N ARG A 29 -3.27 2.52 9.19
CA ARG A 29 -2.09 1.80 9.70
C ARG A 29 -2.45 0.38 10.13
N GLU A 30 -3.44 0.26 11.01
CA GLU A 30 -3.80 -1.02 11.64
C GLU A 30 -4.35 -2.01 10.61
N ASP A 31 -5.07 -1.55 9.59
CA ASP A 31 -5.53 -2.38 8.48
C ASP A 31 -4.35 -2.95 7.69
N CYS A 32 -3.39 -2.11 7.32
CA CYS A 32 -2.23 -2.58 6.55
C CYS A 32 -1.33 -3.52 7.37
N GLU A 33 -1.10 -3.20 8.64
CA GLU A 33 -0.26 -4.00 9.54
C GLU A 33 -0.90 -5.34 9.87
N GLN A 34 -2.20 -5.37 10.19
CA GLN A 34 -2.92 -6.61 10.46
C GLN A 34 -2.93 -7.53 9.23
N TRP A 35 -3.20 -6.98 8.04
CA TRP A 35 -3.16 -7.76 6.80
C TRP A 35 -1.80 -8.42 6.58
N TRP A 36 -0.72 -7.66 6.84
CA TRP A 36 0.62 -8.20 6.72
C TRP A 36 0.92 -9.28 7.75
N GLU A 37 0.58 -9.07 9.01
CA GLU A 37 0.79 -10.06 10.07
C GLU A 37 0.01 -11.36 9.79
N ASP A 38 -1.24 -11.27 9.35
CA ASP A 38 -2.06 -12.45 9.04
C ASP A 38 -1.49 -13.25 7.85
N CYS A 39 -0.77 -12.59 6.93
CA CYS A 39 -0.26 -13.21 5.71
C CYS A 39 1.25 -13.51 5.73
N ARG A 40 2.01 -13.07 6.74
CA ARG A 40 3.49 -13.05 6.70
C ARG A 40 4.14 -14.39 6.38
N ASP A 41 3.52 -15.49 6.84
CA ASP A 41 4.00 -16.86 6.64
C ASP A 41 3.35 -17.57 5.45
N ALA A 42 2.31 -16.97 4.85
CA ALA A 42 1.74 -17.45 3.60
C ALA A 42 2.77 -17.35 2.46
N LEU A 43 2.57 -18.11 1.40
CA LEU A 43 3.49 -18.17 0.27
C LEU A 43 3.00 -17.33 -0.91
N THR A 44 3.93 -16.64 -1.56
CA THR A 44 3.72 -16.03 -2.88
C THR A 44 4.99 -16.10 -3.70
N CYS A 45 4.86 -15.98 -5.02
CA CYS A 45 5.97 -15.95 -5.96
C CYS A 45 6.19 -14.57 -6.59
N LYS A 46 5.39 -13.56 -6.20
CA LYS A 46 5.40 -12.22 -6.79
C LYS A 46 5.07 -11.16 -5.76
N ASP A 47 5.71 -10.00 -5.89
CA ASP A 47 5.44 -8.78 -5.10
C ASP A 47 4.40 -7.85 -5.74
N ASN A 48 3.94 -8.15 -6.96
CA ASN A 48 2.92 -7.40 -7.67
C ASN A 48 1.95 -8.37 -8.35
N TRP A 49 0.70 -8.38 -7.89
CA TRP A 49 -0.35 -9.28 -8.33
C TRP A 49 -1.20 -8.71 -9.47
N HIS A 50 -1.01 -7.46 -9.83
CA HIS A 50 -1.72 -6.83 -10.95
C HIS A 50 -1.20 -7.29 -12.31
N LYS A 51 0.08 -7.72 -12.40
CA LYS A 51 0.74 -8.03 -13.68
C LYS A 51 1.80 -9.11 -13.59
N GLY A 52 2.13 -9.72 -14.72
CA GLY A 52 3.26 -10.65 -14.86
C GLY A 52 3.00 -12.04 -14.26
N TRP A 53 1.75 -12.47 -14.24
CA TRP A 53 1.36 -13.87 -14.04
C TRP A 53 1.49 -14.65 -15.34
N ASN A 54 1.67 -15.96 -15.23
CA ASN A 54 1.46 -16.86 -16.35
C ASN A 54 -0.03 -17.24 -16.43
N TRP A 55 -0.66 -17.01 -17.58
CA TRP A 55 -2.08 -17.28 -17.83
C TRP A 55 -2.34 -18.42 -18.82
N THR A 56 -1.31 -19.17 -19.22
CA THR A 56 -1.44 -20.23 -20.26
C THR A 56 -2.45 -21.32 -19.89
N SER A 57 -2.73 -21.52 -18.60
CA SER A 57 -3.71 -22.49 -18.10
C SER A 57 -5.11 -21.90 -17.86
N GLY A 58 -5.39 -20.67 -18.28
CA GLY A 58 -6.64 -19.96 -17.99
C GLY A 58 -6.79 -19.45 -16.55
N THR A 59 -5.84 -19.75 -15.68
CA THR A 59 -5.76 -19.29 -14.28
C THR A 59 -4.38 -18.69 -14.03
N ASN A 60 -4.26 -17.78 -13.07
CA ASN A 60 -2.96 -17.16 -12.76
C ASN A 60 -2.02 -18.17 -12.10
N ARG A 61 -0.86 -18.37 -12.73
CA ARG A 61 0.22 -19.22 -12.24
C ARG A 61 1.50 -18.43 -12.09
N CYS A 62 2.36 -18.87 -11.17
CA CYS A 62 3.69 -18.30 -11.01
C CYS A 62 4.46 -18.30 -12.35
N PRO A 63 5.11 -17.19 -12.72
CA PRO A 63 5.91 -17.12 -13.94
C PRO A 63 7.08 -18.10 -13.87
N ARG A 64 7.57 -18.56 -15.03
CA ARG A 64 8.71 -19.49 -15.08
C ARG A 64 9.93 -18.89 -14.37
N GLY A 65 10.62 -19.73 -13.59
CA GLY A 65 11.81 -19.32 -12.83
C GLY A 65 11.52 -18.59 -11.52
N SER A 66 10.25 -18.30 -11.19
CA SER A 66 9.89 -17.79 -9.86
C SER A 66 9.72 -18.93 -8.87
N GLN A 67 10.01 -18.65 -7.59
CA GLN A 67 9.87 -19.58 -6.49
C GLN A 67 8.85 -19.05 -5.49
N CYS A 68 8.03 -19.94 -4.93
CA CYS A 68 7.15 -19.60 -3.82
C CYS A 68 7.98 -19.34 -2.57
N ARG A 69 7.81 -18.17 -1.97
CA ARG A 69 8.52 -17.71 -0.78
C ARG A 69 7.53 -17.10 0.22
N PRO A 70 7.84 -17.08 1.52
CA PRO A 70 6.99 -16.41 2.51
C PRO A 70 6.75 -14.94 2.13
N PHE A 71 5.55 -14.43 2.40
CA PHE A 71 5.21 -13.01 2.20
C PHE A 71 6.20 -12.09 2.90
N ALA A 72 6.62 -12.43 4.12
CA ALA A 72 7.65 -11.70 4.84
C ALA A 72 8.93 -11.55 4.01
N ALA A 73 9.32 -12.58 3.27
CA ALA A 73 10.53 -12.58 2.43
C ALA A 73 10.35 -11.84 1.09
N VAL A 74 9.11 -11.77 0.56
CA VAL A 74 8.80 -11.08 -0.71
C VAL A 74 8.52 -9.59 -0.49
N PHE A 75 7.72 -9.27 0.52
CA PHE A 75 7.28 -7.91 0.80
C PHE A 75 8.16 -7.17 1.81
N GLY A 76 8.70 -7.86 2.82
CA GLY A 76 9.60 -7.29 3.83
C GLY A 76 8.95 -6.41 4.90
N SER A 77 7.83 -5.75 4.60
CA SER A 77 7.07 -4.92 5.55
C SER A 77 5.61 -4.79 5.14
N ALA A 78 4.76 -4.35 6.09
CA ALA A 78 3.36 -4.06 5.83
C ALA A 78 3.16 -2.99 4.75
N ALA A 79 3.88 -1.86 4.86
CA ALA A 79 3.80 -0.79 3.85
C ALA A 79 4.13 -1.31 2.44
N ALA A 80 5.17 -2.14 2.33
CA ALA A 80 5.56 -2.71 1.05
C ALA A 80 4.54 -3.72 0.50
N LEU A 81 3.83 -4.47 1.36
CA LEU A 81 2.68 -5.30 0.95
C LEU A 81 1.58 -4.44 0.35
N CYS A 82 1.03 -3.53 1.17
CA CYS A 82 -0.14 -2.73 0.80
C CYS A 82 0.10 -1.86 -0.44
N GLU A 83 1.30 -1.32 -0.60
CA GLU A 83 1.64 -0.48 -1.74
C GLU A 83 1.97 -1.27 -3.01
N ARG A 84 2.62 -2.43 -2.93
CA ARG A 84 3.12 -3.11 -4.14
C ARG A 84 2.18 -4.16 -4.70
N VAL A 85 1.47 -4.89 -3.84
CA VAL A 85 0.66 -6.06 -4.25
C VAL A 85 -0.36 -5.69 -5.32
N TRP A 86 -0.98 -4.51 -5.22
CA TRP A 86 -1.92 -3.98 -6.20
C TRP A 86 -1.40 -2.75 -6.95
N SER A 87 -0.10 -2.67 -7.24
CA SER A 87 0.49 -1.58 -8.06
C SER A 87 0.13 -0.17 -7.58
N HIS A 88 0.30 0.10 -6.29
CA HIS A 88 0.05 1.37 -5.63
C HIS A 88 -1.43 1.81 -5.62
N SER A 89 -2.37 0.87 -5.69
CA SER A 89 -3.77 1.15 -5.38
C SER A 89 -3.92 1.72 -3.97
N TYR A 90 -3.23 1.13 -3.00
CA TYR A 90 -3.13 1.66 -1.64
C TYR A 90 -1.80 2.36 -1.41
N ARG A 91 -1.83 3.28 -0.44
CA ARG A 91 -0.69 3.92 0.17
C ARG A 91 -0.76 3.70 1.67
N TYR A 92 0.34 3.30 2.29
CA TYR A 92 0.39 3.19 3.74
C TYR A 92 0.22 4.57 4.40
N SER A 93 -0.63 4.66 5.41
CA SER A 93 -0.82 5.84 6.24
C SER A 93 -0.34 5.57 7.66
N ALA A 94 0.35 6.53 8.28
CA ALA A 94 0.67 6.46 9.71
C ALA A 94 -0.56 6.78 10.61
N LEU A 95 -1.69 7.16 10.00
CA LEU A 95 -2.92 7.50 10.72
C LEU A 95 -3.68 6.24 11.13
N GLY A 96 -4.18 6.26 12.36
CA GLY A 96 -4.99 5.18 12.90
C GLY A 96 -6.43 5.18 12.37
N ARG A 97 -7.13 4.06 12.54
CA ARG A 97 -8.55 3.86 12.16
C ARG A 97 -9.49 5.00 12.61
N ASP A 98 -9.29 5.53 13.80
CA ASP A 98 -10.18 6.56 14.40
C ASP A 98 -9.88 7.99 13.93
N SER A 99 -8.86 8.17 13.09
CA SER A 99 -8.46 9.50 12.61
C SER A 99 -9.52 10.17 11.73
N GLY A 100 -10.40 9.40 11.08
CA GLY A 100 -11.30 9.92 10.03
C GLY A 100 -10.53 10.46 8.82
N ARG A 101 -9.28 10.00 8.61
CA ARG A 101 -8.35 10.50 7.59
C ARG A 101 -7.68 9.39 6.78
N CYS A 102 -8.01 8.14 7.02
CA CYS A 102 -7.55 6.98 6.24
C CYS A 102 -8.73 6.04 5.98
N ILE A 103 -8.63 5.26 4.91
CA ILE A 103 -9.61 4.27 4.52
C ILE A 103 -9.38 3.00 5.32
N ARG A 104 -10.47 2.45 5.85
CA ARG A 104 -10.55 1.15 6.51
C ARG A 104 -11.00 0.10 5.50
N LEU A 105 -10.38 -1.06 5.51
CA LEU A 105 -10.82 -2.24 4.77
C LEU A 105 -11.79 -3.08 5.60
N TRP A 106 -11.65 -3.04 6.93
CA TRP A 106 -12.46 -3.82 7.85
C TRP A 106 -13.20 -2.93 8.87
N TRP A 107 -14.52 -3.07 8.94
CA TRP A 107 -15.40 -2.42 9.90
C TRP A 107 -16.70 -3.22 10.09
N ASP A 108 -17.43 -2.97 11.17
CA ASP A 108 -18.76 -3.55 11.39
C ASP A 108 -19.80 -2.80 10.52
N PRO A 109 -20.50 -3.46 9.59
CA PRO A 109 -21.55 -2.83 8.79
C PRO A 109 -22.66 -2.18 9.62
N ALA A 110 -22.94 -2.66 10.83
CA ALA A 110 -23.96 -2.10 11.72
C ALA A 110 -23.60 -0.69 12.23
N GLU A 111 -22.31 -0.34 12.27
CA GLU A 111 -21.82 0.99 12.65
C GLU A 111 -21.82 1.99 11.47
N GLY A 112 -22.23 1.53 10.28
CA GLY A 112 -22.19 2.32 9.05
C GLY A 112 -20.80 2.39 8.42
N ASN A 113 -20.71 3.03 7.26
CA ASN A 113 -19.49 3.06 6.46
C ASN A 113 -18.55 4.21 6.89
N PRO A 114 -17.40 3.93 7.54
CA PRO A 114 -16.47 4.96 8.01
C PRO A 114 -15.75 5.69 6.86
N ASN A 115 -15.69 5.07 5.68
CA ASN A 115 -14.94 5.59 4.54
C ASN A 115 -15.65 6.73 3.81
N ALA A 116 -16.96 6.90 4.01
CA ALA A 116 -17.72 7.97 3.37
C ALA A 116 -17.23 9.36 3.79
N ALA A 117 -16.95 9.56 5.08
CA ALA A 117 -16.41 10.83 5.58
C ALA A 117 -14.99 11.10 5.06
N VAL A 118 -14.17 10.05 4.99
CA VAL A 118 -12.78 10.12 4.50
C VAL A 118 -12.74 10.47 3.02
N ALA A 119 -13.57 9.83 2.19
CA ALA A 119 -13.69 10.13 0.78
C ALA A 119 -14.12 11.59 0.55
N ARG A 120 -15.13 12.07 1.29
CA ARG A 120 -15.58 13.47 1.26
C ARG A 120 -14.48 14.44 1.66
N PHE A 121 -13.66 14.09 2.64
CA PHE A 121 -12.53 14.93 3.07
C PHE A 121 -11.50 15.11 1.95
N TYR A 122 -11.06 14.02 1.33
CA TYR A 122 -10.06 14.09 0.25
C TYR A 122 -10.62 14.61 -1.08
N ALA A 123 -11.94 14.50 -1.30
CA ALA A 123 -12.59 15.09 -2.46
C ALA A 123 -12.54 16.62 -2.48
N ARG A 124 -12.44 17.27 -1.32
CA ARG A 124 -12.38 18.73 -1.19
C ARG A 124 -10.97 19.31 -1.39
N GLY A 125 -10.05 18.55 -1.96
CA GLY A 125 -8.69 19.01 -2.30
C GLY A 125 -7.64 18.81 -1.21
N ALA A 126 -7.97 18.13 -0.10
CA ALA A 126 -6.96 17.71 0.87
C ALA A 126 -5.97 16.72 0.22
N ALA A 127 -4.68 16.87 0.51
CA ALA A 127 -3.68 15.90 0.07
C ALA A 127 -3.60 14.73 1.09
N PRO A 128 -3.56 13.46 0.63
CA PRO A 128 -3.29 12.33 1.51
C PRO A 128 -1.91 12.49 2.14
N PRO A 129 -1.75 12.02 3.39
CA PRO A 129 -0.49 12.12 4.11
C PRO A 129 0.65 11.53 3.27
N ARG A 130 1.79 12.23 3.26
CA ARG A 130 3.04 11.69 2.71
C ARG A 130 3.62 10.72 3.73
N PRO A 131 4.24 9.61 3.30
CA PRO A 131 4.95 8.73 4.21
C PRO A 131 6.01 9.55 4.93
N SER A 132 6.19 9.30 6.22
CA SER A 132 7.34 9.80 6.96
C SER A 132 8.59 9.29 6.25
N ARG A 133 9.45 10.20 5.82
CA ARG A 133 10.78 9.84 5.36
C ARG A 133 11.48 9.17 6.56
N PRO A 134 12.09 7.98 6.42
CA PRO A 134 12.92 7.47 7.50
C PRO A 134 13.99 8.53 7.81
N PRO A 135 14.31 8.78 9.09
CA PRO A 135 15.38 9.72 9.44
C PRO A 135 16.66 9.21 8.76
N VAL A 136 17.25 10.04 7.91
CA VAL A 136 18.57 9.74 7.34
C VAL A 136 19.54 9.78 8.51
N PRO A 137 20.27 8.70 8.83
CA PRO A 137 21.29 8.78 9.87
C PRO A 137 22.33 9.83 9.43
N ALA A 138 22.52 10.87 10.25
CA ALA A 138 23.51 11.92 10.04
C ALA A 138 24.93 11.39 10.34
N VAL A 139 25.35 10.33 9.64
CA VAL A 139 26.66 9.69 9.84
C VAL A 139 27.33 9.48 8.49
N MET A 140 27.67 10.57 7.80
CA MET A 140 28.66 10.53 6.73
C MET A 140 29.24 11.94 6.51
N GLY A 141 30.04 12.41 7.47
CA GLY A 141 30.61 13.76 7.42
C GLY A 141 31.92 13.96 8.17
N LEU A 142 32.63 12.89 8.55
CA LEU A 142 33.92 13.00 9.25
C LEU A 142 34.87 11.86 8.87
N LEU A 143 35.24 11.75 7.59
CA LEU A 143 36.50 11.09 7.18
C LEU A 143 37.00 11.78 5.90
N LEU A 144 37.54 12.99 6.04
CA LEU A 144 38.50 13.54 5.08
C LEU A 144 39.90 13.17 5.62
N PRO A 145 40.57 12.12 5.11
CA PRO A 145 41.99 11.97 5.39
C PRO A 145 42.75 13.09 4.64
N ALA A 146 43.58 13.78 5.41
CA ALA A 146 44.49 14.81 4.95
C ALA A 146 45.38 14.29 3.82
N LEU A 147 45.30 14.91 2.64
CA LEU A 147 46.27 14.77 1.57
C LEU A 147 46.37 16.09 0.81
N TRP A 148 46.90 17.14 1.43
CA TRP A 148 47.55 18.25 0.73
C TRP A 148 48.85 18.57 1.46
N GLY A 149 49.99 18.34 0.78
CA GLY A 149 51.29 18.73 1.30
C GLY A 149 52.44 17.83 0.84
N ALA A 150 52.63 17.65 -0.46
CA ALA A 150 53.92 17.26 -1.04
C ALA A 150 53.91 17.53 -2.55
N LEU A 151 54.31 18.75 -2.92
CA LEU A 151 55.05 19.13 -4.14
C LEU A 151 55.40 20.62 -4.04
#